data_AF-A0A2V6XK12-F1
#
_entry.id   AF-A0A2V6XK12-F1
#
_cell.length_a   1.000
_cell.length_b   1.000
_cell.length_c   1.000
_cell.angle_alpha   90.00
_cell.angle_beta   90.00
_cell.angle_gamma   90.00
#
_symmetry.space_group_name_H-M   'P 1'
#
loop_
_entity.id
_entity.type
_entity.pdbx_description
1 polymer ?
#
loop_
_entity_poly.entity_id
_entity_poly.type
_entity_poly.pdbx_seq_one_letter_code
_entity_poly.pdbx_strand_id
1 'polypeptide(L)'
;RNAYVAFTDEMEQALSPQRHLDTLTAPLILAYGTLESPEFQRQGRDFAAALRAAGKPVELLVADGYNHFEIIETLTSPYGLLGRAVLEQMKLT
;
A
#
# COMPACT_ATOMS: atom_id res chain seq x y z
N ARG A 1 9.01 -12.38 -21.12
CA ARG A 1 7.80 -12.68 -20.32
C ARG A 1 8.16 -13.84 -19.40
N ASN A 2 7.99 -13.69 -18.09
CA ASN A 2 8.52 -14.61 -17.08
C ASN A 2 7.83 -15.99 -17.15
N ALA A 3 8.56 -17.03 -17.54
CA ALA A 3 8.03 -18.40 -17.69
C ALA A 3 7.92 -19.16 -16.36
N TYR A 4 8.33 -18.55 -15.24
CA TYR A 4 8.37 -19.21 -13.93
C TYR A 4 7.05 -19.11 -13.15
N VAL A 5 6.14 -18.18 -13.52
CA VAL A 5 4.79 -18.08 -12.95
C VAL A 5 3.78 -18.22 -14.06
N ALA A 6 3.02 -19.31 -14.02
CA ALA A 6 1.88 -19.51 -14.90
C ALA A 6 0.67 -18.80 -14.30
N PHE A 7 0.38 -17.57 -14.75
CA PHE A 7 -0.82 -16.86 -14.36
C PHE A 7 -2.04 -17.45 -15.06
N THR A 8 -2.96 -18.02 -14.29
CA THR A 8 -4.30 -18.41 -14.75
C THR A 8 -5.32 -17.35 -14.35
N ASP A 9 -6.45 -17.31 -15.03
CA ASP A 9 -7.56 -16.40 -14.67
C ASP A 9 -8.04 -16.66 -13.23
N GLU A 10 -8.08 -17.92 -12.81
CA GLU A 10 -8.41 -18.30 -11.44
C GLU A 10 -7.42 -17.71 -10.43
N MET A 11 -6.12 -17.79 -10.70
CA MET A 11 -5.08 -17.19 -9.85
C MET A 11 -5.20 -15.66 -9.81
N GLU A 12 -5.45 -15.02 -10.94
CA GLU A 12 -5.64 -13.57 -11.00
C GLU A 12 -6.85 -13.14 -10.15
N GLN A 13 -7.95 -13.89 -10.21
CA GLN A 13 -9.13 -13.63 -9.38
C GLN A 13 -8.83 -13.84 -7.90
N ALA A 14 -8.23 -14.97 -7.53
CA ALA A 14 -7.97 -15.33 -6.14
C ALA A 14 -6.89 -14.46 -5.47
N LEU A 15 -5.87 -14.02 -6.21
CA LEU A 15 -4.66 -13.40 -5.65
C LEU A 15 -4.53 -11.89 -5.93
N SER A 16 -5.62 -11.23 -6.33
CA SER A 16 -5.65 -9.77 -6.53
C SER A 16 -6.36 -9.07 -5.37
N PRO A 17 -5.66 -8.44 -4.41
CA PRO A 17 -6.28 -7.74 -3.28
C PRO A 17 -7.31 -6.69 -3.72
N GLN A 18 -7.09 -6.07 -4.88
CA GLN A 18 -8.01 -5.11 -5.52
C GLN A 18 -9.45 -5.64 -5.69
N ARG A 19 -9.63 -6.96 -5.77
CA ARG A 19 -10.92 -7.65 -5.95
C ARG A 19 -11.59 -8.11 -4.66
N HIS A 20 -10.87 -8.04 -3.52
CA HIS A 20 -11.30 -8.60 -2.23
C HIS A 20 -11.34 -7.54 -1.14
N LEU A 21 -11.76 -6.32 -1.49
CA LEU A 21 -11.79 -5.17 -0.56
C LEU A 21 -12.71 -5.39 0.63
N ASP A 22 -13.75 -6.19 0.46
CA ASP A 22 -14.71 -6.56 1.50
C ASP A 22 -14.04 -7.27 2.68
N THR A 23 -13.01 -8.07 2.42
CA THR A 23 -12.22 -8.80 3.43
C THR A 23 -11.38 -7.90 4.36
N LEU A 24 -11.13 -6.66 3.95
CA LEU A 24 -10.31 -5.71 4.72
C LEU A 24 -11.19 -4.99 5.76
N THR A 25 -10.98 -5.31 7.03
CA THR A 25 -11.84 -4.84 8.14
C THR A 25 -11.16 -3.88 9.11
N ALA A 26 -9.84 -3.68 8.97
CA ALA A 26 -9.07 -2.76 9.81
C ALA A 26 -8.77 -1.44 9.07
N PRO A 27 -8.51 -0.33 9.80
CA PRO A 27 -7.94 0.86 9.20
C PRO A 27 -6.58 0.57 8.56
N LEU A 28 -6.35 1.12 7.37
CA LEU A 28 -5.17 0.86 6.56
C LEU A 28 -4.31 2.12 6.40
N ILE A 29 -2.99 1.94 6.48
CA ILE A 29 -2.01 2.89 5.98
C ILE A 29 -1.44 2.28 4.70
N LEU A 30 -1.59 2.98 3.58
CA LEU A 30 -1.00 2.62 2.29
C LEU A 30 0.08 3.64 1.95
N ALA A 31 1.23 3.20 1.46
CA ALA A 31 2.33 4.10 1.15
C ALA A 31 3.07 3.68 -0.12
N TYR A 32 3.59 4.67 -0.85
CA TYR A 32 4.55 4.47 -1.94
C TYR A 32 5.51 5.68 -2.03
N GLY A 33 6.70 5.46 -2.59
CA GLY A 33 7.71 6.49 -2.80
C GLY A 33 7.62 7.17 -4.17
N THR A 34 8.02 8.44 -4.27
CA THR A 34 7.99 9.18 -5.56
C THR A 34 9.04 8.70 -6.55
N LEU A 35 10.07 7.97 -6.09
CA LEU A 35 11.10 7.34 -6.93
C LEU A 35 10.79 5.86 -7.25
N GLU A 36 9.61 5.36 -6.88
CA GLU A 36 9.13 4.05 -7.34
C GLU A 36 8.71 4.08 -8.81
N SER A 37 8.61 2.90 -9.43
CA SER A 37 8.13 2.82 -10.81
C SER A 37 6.72 3.43 -10.94
N PRO A 38 6.36 4.00 -12.11
CA PRO A 38 5.03 4.56 -12.32
C PRO A 38 3.89 3.58 -12.03
N GLU A 39 4.14 2.28 -12.19
CA GLU A 39 3.18 1.21 -11.93
C GLU A 39 2.85 1.08 -10.44
N PHE A 40 3.86 1.10 -9.56
CA PHE A 40 3.65 1.05 -8.10
C PHE A 40 2.86 2.28 -7.62
N GLN A 41 3.22 3.46 -8.13
CA GLN A 41 2.51 4.70 -7.78
C GLN A 41 1.05 4.67 -8.28
N ARG A 42 0.81 4.17 -9.50
CA ARG A 42 -0.55 4.04 -10.04
C ARG A 42 -1.36 3.05 -9.21
N GLN A 43 -0.85 1.84 -8.98
CA GLN A 43 -1.54 0.81 -8.18
C GLN A 43 -1.83 1.30 -6.76
N GLY A 44 -0.90 2.00 -6.12
CA GLY A 44 -1.11 2.59 -4.80
C GLY A 44 -2.27 3.61 -4.79
N ARG A 45 -2.32 4.51 -5.79
CA ARG A 45 -3.45 5.46 -5.91
C ARG A 45 -4.78 4.76 -6.21
N ASP A 46 -4.79 3.81 -7.13
CA ASP A 46 -6.00 3.10 -7.55
C ASP A 46 -6.58 2.25 -6.41
N PHE A 47 -5.72 1.56 -5.65
CA PHE A 47 -6.16 0.76 -4.51
C PHE A 47 -6.70 1.64 -3.38
N ALA A 48 -6.03 2.75 -3.07
CA ALA A 48 -6.54 3.73 -2.10
C ALA A 48 -7.91 4.31 -2.53
N ALA A 49 -8.06 4.65 -3.80
CA ALA A 49 -9.31 5.17 -4.34
C ALA A 49 -10.44 4.14 -4.22
N ALA A 50 -10.17 2.88 -4.54
CA ALA A 50 -11.16 1.80 -4.43
C ALA A 50 -11.54 1.51 -2.97
N LEU A 51 -10.59 1.51 -2.04
CA LEU A 51 -10.86 1.37 -0.61
C LEU A 51 -11.76 2.50 -0.11
N ARG A 52 -11.47 3.76 -0.48
CA ARG A 52 -12.31 4.92 -0.14
C ARG A 52 -13.72 4.79 -0.70
N ALA A 53 -13.85 4.40 -1.98
CA ALA A 53 -15.14 4.18 -2.61
C ALA A 53 -15.95 3.06 -1.93
N ALA A 54 -15.28 2.04 -1.41
CA ALA A 54 -15.88 0.97 -0.62
C ALA A 54 -16.14 1.35 0.86
N GLY A 55 -15.92 2.61 1.25
CA GLY A 55 -16.14 3.10 2.62
C GLY A 55 -15.10 2.59 3.65
N LYS A 56 -13.96 2.08 3.20
CA LYS A 56 -12.91 1.55 4.08
C LYS A 56 -12.02 2.70 4.57
N PRO A 57 -11.69 2.75 5.89
CA PRO A 57 -10.78 3.75 6.42
C PRO A 57 -9.36 3.50 5.90
N VAL A 58 -8.85 4.42 5.08
CA VAL A 58 -7.50 4.33 4.51
C VAL A 58 -6.81 5.69 4.45
N GLU A 59 -5.59 5.71 4.92
CA GLU A 59 -4.63 6.80 4.72
C GLU A 59 -3.68 6.43 3.57
N LEU A 60 -3.44 7.37 2.65
CA LEU A 60 -2.46 7.19 1.58
C LEU A 60 -1.31 8.18 1.81
N LEU A 61 -0.12 7.65 2.03
CA LEU A 61 1.11 8.40 2.24
C LEU A 61 1.97 8.35 0.98
N VAL A 62 2.51 9.50 0.57
CA VAL A 62 3.45 9.59 -0.56
C VAL A 62 4.79 10.03 -0.02
N ALA A 63 5.77 9.12 -0.07
CA ALA A 63 7.11 9.36 0.46
C ALA A 63 7.97 10.07 -0.60
N ASP A 64 8.10 11.38 -0.48
CA ASP A 64 8.89 12.15 -1.43
C ASP A 64 10.39 11.85 -1.33
N GLY A 65 11.03 11.57 -2.47
CA GLY A 65 12.45 11.24 -2.55
C GLY A 65 12.80 9.79 -2.19
N TYR A 66 11.82 8.94 -1.88
CA TYR A 66 12.06 7.55 -1.51
C TYR A 66 11.81 6.59 -2.68
N ASN A 67 12.65 5.57 -2.78
CA ASN A 67 12.38 4.40 -3.62
C ASN A 67 11.80 3.23 -2.81
N HIS A 68 11.53 2.12 -3.50
CA HIS A 68 10.87 0.93 -2.94
C HIS A 68 11.63 0.27 -1.78
N PHE A 69 12.95 0.40 -1.75
CA PHE A 69 13.81 -0.20 -0.74
C PHE A 69 14.02 0.71 0.48
N GLU A 70 13.99 2.02 0.28
CA GLU A 70 14.28 3.01 1.32
C GLU A 70 13.02 3.38 2.12
N ILE A 71 11.84 3.37 1.49
CA ILE A 71 10.60 3.77 2.15
C ILE A 71 10.32 2.96 3.41
N ILE A 72 10.63 1.65 3.40
CA ILE A 72 10.43 0.77 4.55
C ILE A 72 11.34 1.10 5.73
N GLU A 73 12.53 1.68 5.49
CA GLU A 73 13.45 2.08 6.57
C GLU A 73 12.84 3.20 7.42
N THR A 74 11.94 4.02 6.84
CA THR A 74 11.22 5.08 7.58
C THR A 74 10.31 4.53 8.69
N LEU A 75 9.98 3.24 8.67
CA LEU A 75 9.20 2.59 9.73
C LEU A 75 10.01 2.46 11.04
N THR A 76 11.34 2.41 10.94
CA THR A 76 12.21 2.13 12.10
C THR A 76 12.49 3.36 12.97
N SER A 77 11.91 4.51 12.62
CA SER A 77 12.07 5.78 13.34
C SER A 77 10.70 6.40 13.66
N PRO A 78 10.45 6.87 14.90
CA PRO A 78 9.20 7.57 15.24
C PRO A 78 9.04 8.91 14.51
N TYR A 79 10.11 9.41 13.88
CA TYR A 79 10.11 10.62 13.06
C TYR A 79 10.08 10.31 11.56
N GLY A 80 10.23 9.05 11.16
CA GLY A 80 10.07 8.64 9.77
C GLY A 80 8.59 8.59 9.38
N LEU A 81 8.32 8.73 8.08
CA LEU A 81 6.95 8.80 7.55
C LEU A 81 6.08 7.61 8.00
N LEU A 82 6.54 6.38 7.79
CA LEU A 82 5.79 5.19 8.19
C LEU A 82 5.78 4.99 9.71
N GLY A 83 6.90 5.24 10.39
CA GLY A 83 6.99 5.05 11.84
C GLY A 83 6.07 5.99 12.61
N ARG A 84 5.99 7.26 12.18
CA ARG A 84 5.04 8.22 12.76
C ARG A 84 3.59 7.79 12.53
N ALA A 85 3.23 7.43 11.30
CA ALA A 85 1.86 7.06 10.96
C ALA A 85 1.37 5.81 11.73
N VAL A 86 2.23 4.79 11.88
CA VAL A 86 1.89 3.59 12.66
C VAL A 86 1.72 3.91 14.15
N LEU A 87 2.61 4.74 14.73
CA LEU A 87 2.47 5.16 16.13
C LEU A 87 1.18 5.96 16.38
N GLU A 88 0.81 6.84 15.46
CA GLU A 88 -0.47 7.56 15.51
C GLU A 88 -1.66 6.61 15.42
N GLN A 89 -1.62 5.65 14.50
CA GLN A 89 -2.66 4.62 14.36
C GLN A 89 -2.80 3.78 15.65
N MET A 90 -1.69 3.49 16.32
CA MET A 90 -1.66 2.80 17.61
C MET A 90 -2.02 3.70 18.80
N LYS A 91 -2.20 5.02 18.59
CA LYS A 91 -2.46 6.02 19.63
C LYS A 91 -1.33 6.14 20.66
N LEU A 92 -0.09 6.04 20.19
CA LEU A 92 1.11 6.15 21.01
C LEU A 92 1.76 7.54 20.94
N THR A 93 1.20 8.44 20.12
CA THR A 93 1.68 9.80 19.89
C THR A 93 0.57 10.76 19.53
#